data_AF-A0A2T4UNB4-F1
#
_entry.id   AF-A0A2T4UNB4-F1
#
_cell.length_a   1.000
_cell.length_b   1.000
_cell.length_c   1.000
_cell.angle_alpha   90.00
_cell.angle_beta   90.00
_cell.angle_gamma   90.00
#
_symmetry.space_group_name_H-M   'P 1'
#
loop_
_entity.id
_entity.type
_entity.pdbx_description
1 polymer ?
#
loop_
_entity_poly.entity_id
_entity_poly.type
_entity_poly.pdbx_seq_one_letter_code
_entity_poly.pdbx_strand_id
1 'polypeptide(L)'
;MRHWRSSDERTRLLQVVQPTLIGLIDGTISTLAPIFAAAYAAGPRTALLVGLAAALGAAISMGMSEALSDDGAITGRGSAVARGLLTGGATFVGGTAHALPFLIGDRETALAVAYAVVSVELVLIAVVRQRYLQVPWFGSLVQVTLGGIVVTVVGILVGHA
;
A
#
# COMPACT_ATOMS: atom_id res chain seq x y z
N MET A 1 -17.63 -23.38 -2.99
CA MET A 1 -18.11 -22.19 -2.25
C MET A 1 -17.45 -22.19 -0.88
N ARG A 2 -16.67 -21.16 -0.52
CA ARG A 2 -15.96 -21.12 0.78
C ARG A 2 -16.93 -20.66 1.87
N HIS A 3 -16.99 -21.40 2.97
CA HIS A 3 -17.96 -21.22 4.05
C HIS A 3 -17.44 -20.17 5.04
N TRP A 4 -18.06 -18.98 5.08
CA TRP A 4 -17.80 -17.99 6.14
C TRP A 4 -18.33 -18.54 7.46
N ARG A 5 -17.53 -18.49 8.54
CA ARG A 5 -17.86 -19.20 9.78
C ARG A 5 -18.96 -18.50 10.59
N SER A 6 -19.21 -17.21 10.35
CA SER A 6 -20.35 -16.45 10.92
C SER A 6 -20.66 -15.17 10.11
N SER A 7 -21.86 -14.60 10.32
CA SER A 7 -22.24 -13.27 9.79
C SER A 7 -21.28 -12.17 10.22
N ASP A 8 -20.80 -12.24 11.47
CA ASP A 8 -19.94 -11.23 12.07
C ASP A 8 -18.54 -11.23 11.46
N GLU A 9 -18.02 -12.41 11.09
CA GLU A 9 -16.74 -12.54 10.39
C GLU A 9 -16.82 -11.92 8.99
N ARG A 10 -17.91 -12.19 8.26
CA ARG A 10 -18.15 -11.58 6.94
C ARG A 10 -18.24 -10.06 7.03
N THR A 11 -18.97 -9.54 8.01
CA THR A 11 -19.10 -8.10 8.26
C THR A 11 -17.74 -7.47 8.57
N ARG A 12 -16.97 -8.04 9.50
CA ARG A 12 -15.62 -7.56 9.82
C ARG A 12 -14.71 -7.52 8.58
N LEU A 13 -14.77 -8.56 7.74
CA LEU A 13 -13.94 -8.63 6.55
C LEU A 13 -14.29 -7.54 5.53
N LEU A 14 -15.58 -7.34 5.26
CA LEU A 14 -16.05 -6.38 4.27
C LEU A 14 -15.89 -4.92 4.72
N GLN A 15 -16.06 -4.67 6.02
CA GLN A 15 -16.11 -3.31 6.56
C GLN A 15 -14.77 -2.81 7.09
N VAL A 16 -13.87 -3.72 7.47
CA VAL A 16 -12.58 -3.36 8.09
C VAL A 16 -11.41 -3.93 7.33
N VAL A 17 -11.35 -5.25 7.19
CA VAL A 17 -10.12 -5.89 6.67
C VAL A 17 -9.88 -5.57 5.21
N GLN A 18 -10.91 -5.63 4.35
CA GLN A 18 -10.76 -5.35 2.93
C GLN A 18 -10.41 -3.88 2.66
N PRO A 19 -11.12 -2.87 3.20
CA PRO A 19 -10.75 -1.47 3.03
C PRO A 19 -9.31 -1.17 3.47
N THR A 20 -8.92 -1.62 4.68
CA THR A 20 -7.56 -1.43 5.19
C THR A 20 -6.51 -2.13 4.32
N LEU A 21 -6.78 -3.35 3.88
CA LEU A 21 -5.82 -4.10 3.06
C LEU A 21 -5.66 -3.50 1.66
N ILE A 22 -6.75 -3.05 1.03
CA ILE A 22 -6.71 -2.34 -0.26
C ILE A 22 -5.88 -1.07 -0.12
N GLY A 23 -6.14 -0.28 0.93
CA GLY A 23 -5.38 0.94 1.19
C GLY A 23 -3.89 0.64 1.38
N LEU A 24 -3.54 -0.34 2.21
CA LEU A 24 -2.15 -0.74 2.45
C LEU A 24 -1.44 -1.18 1.17
N ILE A 25 -2.10 -1.99 0.33
CA ILE A 25 -1.54 -2.43 -0.96
C ILE A 25 -1.32 -1.24 -1.89
N ASP A 26 -2.31 -0.36 -2.01
CA ASP A 26 -2.21 0.82 -2.87
C ASP A 26 -1.06 1.72 -2.42
N GLY A 27 -1.03 2.11 -1.13
CA GLY A 27 0.02 2.95 -0.58
C GLY A 27 1.40 2.35 -0.77
N THR A 28 1.53 1.04 -0.51
CA THR A 28 2.81 0.33 -0.64
C THR A 28 3.29 0.27 -2.08
N ILE A 29 2.40 0.04 -3.07
CA ILE A 29 2.82 -0.20 -4.45
C ILE A 29 2.87 1.09 -5.26
N SER A 30 1.85 1.95 -5.18
CA SER A 30 1.68 3.12 -6.06
C SER A 30 2.75 4.20 -5.84
N THR A 31 3.33 4.26 -4.65
CA THR A 31 4.31 5.28 -4.26
C THR A 31 5.77 4.87 -4.52
N LEU A 32 6.05 3.58 -4.80
CA LEU A 32 7.41 3.11 -5.09
C LEU A 32 8.01 3.82 -6.31
N ALA A 33 7.26 3.89 -7.41
CA ALA A 33 7.74 4.48 -8.66
C ALA A 33 8.22 5.94 -8.47
N PRO A 34 7.38 6.87 -7.97
CA PRO A 34 7.82 8.25 -7.79
C PRO A 34 8.96 8.40 -6.76
N ILE A 35 8.97 7.60 -5.69
CA ILE A 35 10.03 7.65 -4.66
C ILE A 35 11.38 7.21 -5.25
N PHE A 36 11.43 6.04 -5.90
CA PHE A 36 12.68 5.56 -6.49
C PHE A 36 13.14 6.45 -7.64
N ALA A 37 12.23 6.93 -8.49
CA ALA A 37 12.57 7.90 -9.52
C ALA A 37 13.26 9.14 -8.93
N ALA A 38 12.68 9.72 -7.88
CA ALA A 38 13.26 10.87 -7.19
C ALA A 38 14.58 10.54 -6.48
N ALA A 39 14.72 9.34 -5.91
CA ALA A 39 15.95 8.91 -5.25
C ALA A 39 17.13 8.80 -6.22
N TYR A 40 16.89 8.22 -7.39
CA TYR A 40 17.92 8.07 -8.43
C TYR A 40 18.23 9.40 -9.13
N ALA A 41 17.21 10.23 -9.42
CA ALA A 41 17.38 11.49 -10.14
C ALA A 41 17.92 12.64 -9.27
N ALA A 42 17.47 12.73 -8.00
CA ALA A 42 17.60 13.95 -7.21
C ALA A 42 18.00 13.72 -5.73
N GLY A 43 18.28 12.48 -5.34
CA GLY A 43 18.82 12.12 -4.03
C GLY A 43 17.80 12.02 -2.89
N PRO A 44 18.26 11.68 -1.66
CA PRO A 44 17.39 11.24 -0.57
C PRO A 44 16.37 12.26 -0.12
N ARG A 45 16.79 13.52 0.07
CA ARG A 45 15.85 14.57 0.52
C ARG A 45 14.68 14.75 -0.44
N THR A 46 14.94 14.69 -1.75
CA THR A 46 13.89 14.81 -2.76
C THR A 46 12.98 13.58 -2.74
N ALA A 47 13.55 12.38 -2.63
CA ALA A 47 12.79 11.14 -2.49
C ALA A 47 11.85 11.14 -1.27
N LEU A 48 12.31 11.63 -0.13
CA LEU A 48 11.49 11.77 1.07
C LEU A 48 10.30 12.71 0.83
N LEU A 49 10.55 13.90 0.27
CA LEU A 49 9.48 14.88 0.02
C LEU A 49 8.46 14.38 -1.01
N VAL A 50 8.94 13.79 -2.11
CA VAL A 50 8.09 13.17 -3.14
C VAL A 50 7.31 12.01 -2.56
N GLY A 51 7.92 11.17 -1.73
CA GLY A 51 7.26 10.04 -1.08
C GLY A 51 6.14 10.48 -0.14
N LEU A 52 6.41 11.47 0.72
CA LEU A 52 5.38 12.01 1.62
C LEU A 52 4.24 12.69 0.83
N ALA A 53 4.56 13.43 -0.23
CA ALA A 53 3.55 14.04 -1.09
C ALA A 53 2.70 12.99 -1.82
N ALA A 54 3.33 11.96 -2.37
CA ALA A 54 2.66 10.85 -3.05
C ALA A 54 1.77 10.06 -2.08
N ALA A 55 2.27 9.74 -0.87
CA ALA A 55 1.51 9.03 0.15
C ALA A 55 0.29 9.83 0.62
N LEU A 56 0.42 11.14 0.85
CA LEU A 56 -0.70 12.02 1.21
C LEU A 56 -1.73 12.12 0.09
N GLY A 57 -1.27 12.35 -1.15
CA GLY A 57 -2.15 12.43 -2.32
C GLY A 57 -2.92 11.13 -2.55
N ALA A 58 -2.23 9.99 -2.50
CA ALA A 58 -2.83 8.67 -2.63
C ALA A 58 -3.84 8.41 -1.49
N ALA A 59 -3.49 8.76 -0.24
CA ALA A 59 -4.38 8.56 0.91
C ALA A 59 -5.71 9.31 0.79
N ILE A 60 -5.65 10.59 0.39
CA ILE A 60 -6.85 11.40 0.16
C ILE A 60 -7.65 10.81 -1.01
N SER A 61 -6.97 10.52 -2.13
CA SER A 61 -7.64 10.00 -3.32
C SER A 61 -8.33 8.67 -3.04
N MET A 62 -7.62 7.70 -2.47
CA MET A 62 -8.14 6.37 -2.17
C MET A 62 -9.24 6.39 -1.10
N GLY A 63 -9.08 7.21 -0.05
CA GLY A 63 -10.09 7.37 0.98
C GLY A 63 -11.41 7.92 0.41
N MET A 64 -11.32 8.94 -0.46
CA MET A 64 -12.49 9.48 -1.16
C MET A 64 -13.06 8.48 -2.17
N SER A 65 -12.22 7.77 -2.93
CA SER A 65 -12.68 6.74 -3.87
C SER A 65 -13.47 5.65 -3.15
N GLU A 66 -13.00 5.15 -2.01
CA GLU A 66 -13.73 4.14 -1.23
C GLU A 66 -15.05 4.72 -0.66
N ALA A 67 -15.02 5.91 -0.05
CA ALA A 67 -16.21 6.51 0.56
C ALA A 67 -17.29 6.91 -0.45
N LEU A 68 -16.90 7.33 -1.66
CA LEU A 68 -17.83 7.74 -2.70
C LEU A 68 -18.31 6.56 -3.56
N SER A 69 -17.56 5.45 -3.60
CA SER A 69 -17.90 4.31 -4.45
C SER A 69 -19.13 3.53 -3.99
N ASP A 70 -19.43 3.56 -2.69
CA ASP A 70 -20.45 2.70 -2.10
C ASP A 70 -20.91 3.27 -0.74
N ASP A 71 -22.20 3.58 -0.59
CA ASP A 71 -22.78 4.05 0.66
C ASP A 71 -22.99 2.93 1.70
N GLY A 72 -22.84 1.67 1.28
CA GLY A 72 -23.01 0.47 2.09
C GLY A 72 -24.45 -0.03 2.22
N ALA A 73 -25.45 0.70 1.71
CA ALA A 73 -26.86 0.34 1.88
C ALA A 73 -27.25 -0.91 1.09
N ILE A 74 -26.72 -1.05 -0.13
CA ILE A 74 -26.99 -2.19 -1.01
C ILE A 74 -25.97 -3.32 -0.79
N THR A 75 -24.70 -2.97 -0.59
CA THR A 75 -23.60 -3.95 -0.51
C THR A 75 -23.45 -4.59 0.88
N GLY A 76 -24.01 -3.95 1.92
CA GLY A 76 -23.81 -4.33 3.31
C GLY A 76 -22.41 -4.02 3.85
N ARG A 77 -21.62 -3.21 3.12
CA ARG A 77 -20.27 -2.81 3.54
C ARG A 77 -20.28 -1.71 4.62
N GLY A 78 -21.43 -1.36 5.19
CA GLY A 78 -21.52 -0.44 6.34
C GLY A 78 -21.10 0.99 6.02
N SER A 79 -20.67 1.75 7.05
CA SER A 79 -20.40 3.19 6.93
C SER A 79 -19.32 3.51 5.89
N ALA A 80 -19.71 4.24 4.84
CA ALA A 80 -18.82 4.72 3.80
C ALA A 80 -17.66 5.58 4.34
N VAL A 81 -17.95 6.48 5.29
CA VAL A 81 -16.95 7.34 5.94
C VAL A 81 -15.92 6.49 6.70
N ALA A 82 -16.37 5.50 7.46
CA ALA A 82 -15.46 4.63 8.20
C ALA A 82 -14.54 3.85 7.25
N ARG A 83 -15.07 3.30 6.15
CA ARG A 83 -14.25 2.61 5.15
C ARG A 83 -13.27 3.55 4.46
N GLY A 84 -13.71 4.76 4.09
CA GLY A 84 -12.84 5.78 3.50
C GLY A 84 -11.67 6.15 4.41
N LEU A 85 -11.92 6.35 5.71
CA LEU A 85 -10.87 6.61 6.70
C LEU A 85 -9.90 5.42 6.85
N LEU A 86 -10.43 4.19 6.87
CA LEU A 86 -9.60 2.99 6.96
C LEU A 86 -8.73 2.79 5.71
N THR A 87 -9.30 2.98 4.52
CA THR A 87 -8.57 2.88 3.25
C THR A 87 -7.52 3.97 3.16
N GLY A 88 -7.92 5.24 3.29
CA GLY A 88 -7.00 6.37 3.18
C GLY A 88 -5.89 6.33 4.24
N GLY A 89 -6.21 6.00 5.49
CA GLY A 89 -5.23 5.83 6.55
C GLY A 89 -4.24 4.71 6.26
N ALA A 90 -4.71 3.56 5.78
CA ALA A 90 -3.83 2.45 5.41
C ALA A 90 -2.96 2.78 4.18
N THR A 91 -3.49 3.52 3.20
CA THR A 91 -2.73 4.04 2.05
C THR A 91 -1.62 4.97 2.53
N PHE A 92 -1.91 5.90 3.43
CA PHE A 92 -0.89 6.80 3.98
C PHE A 92 0.22 6.02 4.70
N VAL A 93 -0.15 5.07 5.55
CA VAL A 93 0.81 4.23 6.29
C VAL A 93 1.69 3.42 5.31
N GLY A 94 1.07 2.74 4.34
CA GLY A 94 1.78 1.95 3.34
C GLY A 94 2.73 2.79 2.48
N GLY A 95 2.33 4.00 2.08
CA GLY A 95 3.16 4.88 1.24
C GLY A 95 4.23 5.67 2.00
N THR A 96 4.10 5.82 3.32
CA THR A 96 5.06 6.59 4.12
C THR A 96 6.22 5.72 4.61
N ALA A 97 5.96 4.46 4.96
CA ALA A 97 6.95 3.64 5.66
C ALA A 97 8.25 3.43 4.86
N HIS A 98 8.19 3.14 3.56
CA HIS A 98 9.39 3.06 2.70
C HIS A 98 9.92 4.41 2.19
N ALA A 99 9.27 5.54 2.51
CA ALA A 99 9.83 6.87 2.30
C ALA A 99 10.75 7.31 3.46
N LEU A 100 10.48 6.85 4.68
CA LEU A 100 11.26 7.20 5.89
C LEU A 100 12.77 6.88 5.81
N PRO A 101 13.23 5.80 5.16
CA PRO A 101 14.65 5.52 4.98
C PRO A 101 15.43 6.67 4.31
N PHE A 102 14.77 7.51 3.52
CA PHE A 102 15.39 8.68 2.89
C PHE A 102 15.61 9.88 3.84
N LEU A 103 15.32 9.72 5.14
CA LEU A 103 15.89 10.56 6.19
C LEU A 103 17.42 10.35 6.31
N ILE A 104 17.93 9.21 5.84
CA ILE A 104 19.36 8.93 5.76
C ILE A 104 19.93 9.72 4.57
N GLY A 105 20.92 10.56 4.84
CA GLY A 105 21.52 11.45 3.82
C GLY A 105 22.38 10.73 2.79
N ASP A 106 22.90 9.54 3.12
CA ASP A 106 23.62 8.68 2.18
C ASP A 106 22.66 7.90 1.29
N ARG A 107 22.76 8.08 -0.03
CA ARG A 107 21.81 7.53 -1.01
C ARG A 107 21.81 6.00 -1.03
N GLU A 108 23.00 5.39 -1.05
CA GLU A 108 23.11 3.93 -1.17
C GLU A 108 22.59 3.24 0.10
N THR A 109 22.89 3.80 1.27
CA THR A 109 22.35 3.33 2.55
C THR A 109 20.83 3.51 2.62
N ALA A 110 20.32 4.69 2.22
CA ALA A 110 18.88 4.95 2.18
C ALA A 110 18.14 3.96 1.28
N LEU A 111 18.67 3.69 0.08
CA LEU A 111 18.13 2.72 -0.86
C LEU A 111 18.15 1.30 -0.29
N ALA A 112 19.27 0.86 0.29
CA ALA A 112 19.37 -0.46 0.88
C ALA A 112 18.33 -0.68 2.00
N VAL A 113 18.16 0.32 2.87
CA VAL A 113 17.14 0.28 3.93
C VAL A 113 15.73 0.35 3.34
N ALA A 114 15.48 1.18 2.32
CA ALA A 114 14.19 1.25 1.64
C ALA A 114 13.80 -0.09 1.02
N TYR A 115 14.70 -0.78 0.31
CA TYR A 115 14.42 -2.11 -0.24
C TYR A 115 14.11 -3.14 0.84
N ALA A 116 14.79 -3.08 1.99
CA ALA A 116 14.49 -3.94 3.12
C ALA A 116 13.09 -3.65 3.70
N VAL A 117 12.73 -2.37 3.87
CA VAL A 117 11.39 -1.96 4.34
C VAL A 117 10.30 -2.44 3.39
N VAL A 118 10.45 -2.19 2.08
CA VAL A 118 9.52 -2.66 1.05
C VAL A 118 9.37 -4.18 1.12
N SER A 119 10.47 -4.92 1.25
CA SER A 119 10.42 -6.38 1.35
C SER A 119 9.57 -6.85 2.55
N VAL A 120 9.72 -6.19 3.71
CA VAL A 120 8.92 -6.46 4.90
C VAL A 120 7.44 -6.11 4.68
N GLU A 121 7.15 -4.98 4.03
CA GLU A 121 5.77 -4.56 3.70
C GLU A 121 5.08 -5.57 2.79
N LEU A 122 5.74 -6.03 1.73
CA LEU A 122 5.16 -7.00 0.79
C LEU A 122 4.90 -8.36 1.46
N VAL A 123 5.81 -8.81 2.33
CA VAL A 123 5.62 -10.01 3.15
C VAL A 123 4.44 -9.83 4.09
N LEU A 124 4.34 -8.69 4.79
CA LEU A 124 3.24 -8.41 5.71
C LEU A 124 1.90 -8.39 4.98
N ILE A 125 1.81 -7.76 3.80
CA ILE A 125 0.63 -7.82 2.94
C ILE A 125 0.29 -9.27 2.59
N ALA A 126 1.29 -10.08 2.21
CA ALA A 126 1.08 -11.49 1.89
C ALA A 126 0.54 -12.28 3.10
N VAL A 127 1.01 -12.01 4.32
CA VAL A 127 0.51 -12.58 5.60
C VAL A 127 -0.94 -12.22 5.81
N VAL A 128 -1.27 -10.93 5.71
CA VAL A 128 -2.63 -10.44 5.93
C VAL A 128 -3.58 -11.08 4.92
N ARG A 129 -3.20 -11.13 3.65
CA ARG A 129 -3.97 -11.80 2.58
C ARG A 129 -4.17 -13.28 2.86
N GLN A 130 -3.15 -14.00 3.31
CA GLN A 130 -3.29 -15.41 3.68
C GLN A 130 -4.23 -15.57 4.88
N ARG A 131 -4.01 -14.80 5.95
CA ARG A 131 -4.71 -14.92 7.23
C ARG A 131 -6.20 -14.62 7.13
N TYR A 132 -6.57 -13.62 6.33
CA TYR A 132 -7.95 -13.11 6.28
C TYR A 132 -8.68 -13.41 4.98
N LEU A 133 -7.98 -13.51 3.84
CA LEU A 133 -8.59 -13.78 2.54
C LEU A 133 -8.36 -15.22 2.05
N GLN A 134 -7.65 -16.04 2.83
CA GLN A 134 -7.38 -17.45 2.50
C GLN A 134 -6.76 -17.60 1.10
N VAL A 135 -5.91 -16.64 0.71
CA VAL A 135 -5.06 -16.73 -0.48
C VAL A 135 -3.84 -17.57 -0.11
N PRO A 136 -3.46 -18.59 -0.90
CA PRO A 136 -2.26 -19.38 -0.62
C PRO A 136 -1.04 -18.46 -0.47
N TRP A 137 -0.26 -18.64 0.62
CA TRP A 137 0.89 -17.80 0.97
C TRP A 137 1.80 -17.51 -0.23
N PHE A 138 2.22 -18.57 -0.92
CA PHE A 138 3.16 -18.47 -2.03
C PHE A 138 2.57 -17.68 -3.21
N GLY A 139 1.31 -17.96 -3.59
CA GLY A 139 0.63 -17.20 -4.63
C GLY A 139 0.41 -15.74 -4.24
N SER A 140 0.15 -15.48 -2.96
CA SER A 140 -0.01 -14.13 -2.43
C SER A 140 1.28 -13.31 -2.51
N LEU A 141 2.38 -13.93 -2.07
CA LEU A 141 3.72 -13.34 -2.08
C LEU A 141 4.16 -13.06 -3.52
N VAL A 142 4.06 -14.03 -4.42
CA VAL A 142 4.42 -13.86 -5.84
C VAL A 142 3.66 -12.69 -6.47
N GLN A 143 2.33 -12.61 -6.27
CA GLN A 143 1.52 -11.53 -6.86
C GLN A 143 1.95 -10.14 -6.36
N VAL A 144 2.10 -9.99 -5.05
CA VAL A 144 2.43 -8.70 -4.43
C VAL A 144 3.88 -8.29 -4.76
N THR A 145 4.81 -9.24 -4.72
CA THR A 145 6.22 -9.02 -5.09
C THR A 145 6.38 -8.67 -6.57
N LEU A 146 5.68 -9.34 -7.49
CA LEU A 146 5.74 -9.00 -8.91
C LEU A 146 5.22 -7.58 -9.17
N GLY A 147 4.11 -7.20 -8.54
CA GLY A 147 3.59 -5.83 -8.62
C GLY A 147 4.62 -4.80 -8.12
N GLY A 148 5.22 -5.04 -6.95
CA GLY A 148 6.25 -4.17 -6.38
C GLY A 148 7.50 -4.07 -7.26
N ILE A 149 7.99 -5.18 -7.82
CA ILE A 149 9.16 -5.19 -8.72
C ILE A 149 8.87 -4.36 -9.97
N VAL A 150 7.73 -4.58 -10.64
CA VAL A 150 7.39 -3.87 -11.88
C VAL A 150 7.36 -2.36 -11.64
N VAL A 151 6.68 -1.90 -10.59
CA VAL A 151 6.57 -0.47 -10.29
C VAL A 151 7.91 0.13 -9.87
N THR A 152 8.71 -0.61 -9.10
CA THR A 152 10.07 -0.19 -8.74
C THR A 152 10.96 -0.03 -9.97
N VAL A 153 10.93 -1.00 -10.89
CA VAL A 153 11.69 -0.93 -12.16
C VAL A 153 11.26 0.29 -12.98
N VAL A 154 9.96 0.57 -13.07
CA VAL A 154 9.46 1.79 -13.73
C VAL A 154 10.06 3.04 -13.08
N GLY A 155 10.05 3.14 -11.74
CA GLY A 155 10.66 4.26 -11.03
C GLY A 155 12.16 4.41 -11.31
N ILE A 156 12.90 3.30 -11.29
CA ILE A 156 14.33 3.29 -11.62
C ILE A 156 14.57 3.80 -13.04
N LEU A 157 13.84 3.26 -14.03
CA LEU A 157 14.01 3.64 -15.43
C LEU A 157 13.68 5.12 -15.66
N VAL A 158 12.60 5.62 -15.07
CA VAL A 158 12.22 7.04 -15.15
C VAL A 158 13.24 7.93 -14.45
N GLY A 159 13.80 7.50 -13.31
CA GLY A 159 14.79 8.28 -12.56
C GLY A 159 16.18 8.37 -13.20
N HIS A 160 16.49 7.52 -14.19
CA HIS A 160 17.74 7.55 -14.95
C HIS A 160 17.60 8.24 -16.32
N ALA A 161 16.38 8.63 -16.71
CA ALA A 161 16.10 9.36 -17.94
C ALA A 161 16.42 10.85 -17.77
#